data_AF-A0A1H3ENL8-F1
#
_entry.id   AF-A0A1H3ENL8-F1
#
_cell.length_a   1.000
_cell.length_b   1.000
_cell.length_c   1.000
_cell.angle_alpha   90.00
_cell.angle_beta   90.00
_cell.angle_gamma   90.00
#
_symmetry.space_group_name_H-M   'P 1'
#
loop_
_entity.id
_entity.type
_entity.pdbx_description
1 polymer ?
#
loop_
_entity_poly.entity_id
_entity_poly.type
_entity_poly.pdbx_seq_one_letter_code
_entity_poly.pdbx_strand_id
1 'polypeptide(L)'
;MTQATTIEGLKVTVGGTELRDLCAKQAAFHAERAVKYSQQHASLEDAQIEAMHYTNGDPKKAIADKQAEHENKARELTFIAEHIKLDCEYLLDRSALAEIGVIRSSRFLF
;
A
#
# COMPACT_ATOMS: atom_id res chain seq x y z
N MET A 1 16.08 21.91 34.80
CA MET A 1 16.02 21.96 33.32
C MET A 1 14.85 21.09 32.88
N THR A 2 13.69 21.68 32.63
CA THR A 2 12.55 21.00 32.02
C THR A 2 12.81 20.90 30.53
N GLN A 3 13.14 19.72 30.03
CA GLN A 3 13.13 19.50 28.59
C GLN A 3 11.68 19.66 28.12
N ALA A 4 11.47 20.58 27.19
CA ALA A 4 10.20 20.69 26.50
C ALA A 4 10.03 19.44 25.62
N THR A 5 9.18 18.51 26.03
CA THR A 5 8.84 17.34 25.22
C THR A 5 8.05 17.83 24.01
N THR A 6 8.73 17.97 22.87
CA THR A 6 8.07 18.32 21.61
C THR A 6 7.26 17.11 21.16
N ILE A 7 5.95 17.29 20.98
CA ILE A 7 5.07 16.21 20.53
C ILE A 7 5.37 15.95 19.05
N GLU A 8 5.88 14.75 18.72
CA GLU A 8 6.23 14.31 17.36
C GLU A 8 5.01 13.94 16.49
N GLY A 9 3.88 14.62 16.70
CA GLY A 9 2.60 14.28 16.10
C GLY A 9 1.84 13.16 16.82
N LEU A 10 0.65 12.85 16.31
CA LEU A 10 -0.22 11.82 16.87
C LEU A 10 0.33 10.43 16.57
N LYS A 11 0.51 9.62 17.61
CA LYS A 11 0.88 8.20 17.52
C LYS A 11 -0.22 7.35 18.16
N VAL A 12 -0.42 6.14 17.66
CA VAL A 12 -1.46 5.22 18.13
C VAL A 12 -0.81 3.90 18.51
N THR A 13 -1.13 3.39 19.69
CA THR A 13 -0.70 2.06 20.12
C THR A 13 -1.68 1.01 19.60
N VAL A 14 -1.18 0.00 18.90
CA VAL A 14 -1.97 -1.09 18.31
C VAL A 14 -1.45 -2.42 18.84
N GLY A 15 -2.36 -3.32 19.24
CA GLY A 15 -1.99 -4.66 19.70
C GLY A 15 -1.49 -5.52 18.54
N GLY A 16 -0.54 -6.43 18.80
CA GLY A 16 0.10 -7.24 17.76
C GLY A 16 -0.88 -8.08 16.94
N THR A 17 -1.90 -8.64 17.59
CA THR A 17 -2.95 -9.39 16.87
C THR A 17 -3.73 -8.49 15.90
N GLU A 18 -4.12 -7.29 16.34
CA GLU A 18 -4.82 -6.32 15.50
C GLU A 18 -3.92 -5.86 14.34
N LEU A 19 -2.65 -5.55 14.62
CA LEU A 19 -1.70 -5.10 13.61
C LEU A 19 -1.48 -6.15 12.52
N ARG A 20 -1.34 -7.43 12.89
CA ARG A 20 -1.23 -8.53 11.93
C ARG A 20 -2.46 -8.56 11.03
N ASP A 21 -3.65 -8.49 11.61
CA ASP A 21 -4.90 -8.61 10.87
C ASP A 21 -5.09 -7.41 9.92
N LEU A 22 -4.68 -6.21 10.33
CA LEU A 22 -4.66 -5.02 9.47
C LEU A 22 -3.69 -5.18 8.30
N CYS A 23 -2.44 -5.61 8.55
CA CYS A 23 -1.47 -5.88 7.50
C CYS A 23 -1.96 -6.95 6.52
N ALA A 24 -2.55 -8.05 7.01
CA ALA A 24 -3.07 -9.13 6.19
C ALA A 24 -4.25 -8.67 5.30
N LYS A 25 -5.17 -7.86 5.84
CA LYS A 25 -6.28 -7.28 5.07
C LYS A 25 -5.77 -6.34 3.97
N GLN A 26 -4.79 -5.49 4.30
CA GLN A 26 -4.22 -4.56 3.34
C GLN A 26 -3.41 -5.30 2.26
N ALA A 27 -2.68 -6.35 2.62
CA ALA A 27 -2.00 -7.23 1.66
C ALA A 27 -3.00 -7.85 0.68
N ALA A 28 -4.13 -8.37 1.17
CA ALA A 28 -5.19 -8.93 0.32
C ALA A 28 -5.78 -7.89 -0.64
N PHE A 29 -6.04 -6.66 -0.17
CA PHE A 29 -6.48 -5.57 -1.03
C PHE A 29 -5.48 -5.28 -2.16
N HIS A 30 -4.18 -5.24 -1.85
CA HIS A 30 -3.14 -5.03 -2.85
C HIS A 30 -3.05 -6.19 -3.85
N ALA A 31 -3.18 -7.45 -3.38
CA ALA A 31 -3.23 -8.62 -4.26
C ALA A 31 -4.41 -8.56 -5.23
N GLU A 32 -5.61 -8.22 -4.75
CA GLU A 32 -6.79 -8.04 -5.62
C GLU A 32 -6.59 -6.93 -6.66
N ARG A 33 -5.92 -5.84 -6.28
CA ARG A 33 -5.60 -4.74 -7.21
C ARG A 33 -4.60 -5.16 -8.27
N ALA A 34 -3.56 -5.92 -7.91
CA ALA A 34 -2.62 -6.46 -8.86
C ALA A 34 -3.30 -7.35 -9.91
N VAL A 35 -4.22 -8.23 -9.48
CA VAL A 35 -5.02 -9.07 -10.39
C VAL A 35 -5.85 -8.22 -11.36
N LYS A 36 -6.52 -7.16 -10.86
CA LYS A 36 -7.30 -6.25 -11.71
C LYS A 36 -6.42 -5.54 -12.75
N TYR A 37 -5.23 -5.08 -12.37
CA TYR A 37 -4.30 -4.45 -13.32
C TYR A 37 -3.75 -5.45 -14.35
N SER A 38 -3.48 -6.70 -13.94
CA SER A 38 -3.08 -7.77 -14.86
C SER A 38 -4.17 -8.06 -15.90
N GLN A 39 -5.45 -8.12 -15.50
CA GLN A 39 -6.58 -8.28 -16.41
C GLN A 39 -6.71 -7.09 -17.38
N GLN A 40 -6.47 -5.87 -16.91
CA GLN A 40 -6.46 -4.67 -17.75
C GLN A 40 -5.29 -4.69 -18.75
N HIS A 41 -4.11 -5.13 -18.32
CA HIS A 41 -2.94 -5.26 -19.19
C HIS A 41 -3.22 -6.23 -20.34
N ALA A 42 -3.73 -7.44 -20.02
CA ALA A 42 -4.09 -8.43 -21.03
C ALA A 42 -5.13 -7.89 -22.03
N SER A 43 -6.15 -7.19 -21.54
CA SER A 43 -7.17 -6.57 -22.40
C SER A 43 -6.60 -5.54 -23.37
N LEU A 44 -5.52 -4.84 -23.00
CA LEU A 44 -4.84 -3.86 -23.85
C LEU A 44 -3.86 -4.48 -24.84
N GLU A 45 -3.30 -5.65 -24.52
CA GLU A 45 -2.52 -6.44 -25.46
C GLU A 45 -3.42 -6.99 -26.57
N ASP A 46 -4.57 -7.54 -26.21
CA ASP A 46 -5.55 -8.11 -27.16
C ASP A 46 -6.16 -7.05 -28.08
N ALA A 47 -6.35 -5.83 -27.57
CA ALA A 47 -6.99 -4.75 -28.32
C ALA A 47 -6.10 -4.11 -29.42
N GLN A 48 -4.85 -4.56 -29.61
CA GLN A 48 -3.86 -3.98 -30.54
C GLN A 48 -3.89 -2.44 -30.54
N ILE A 49 -4.04 -1.83 -29.36
CA ILE A 49 -3.99 -0.38 -29.25
C ILE A 49 -2.54 0.01 -29.58
N GLU A 50 -2.31 0.41 -30.82
CA GLU A 50 -1.10 1.12 -31.22
C GLU A 50 -0.88 2.21 -30.19
N ALA A 51 0.37 2.41 -29.76
CA ALA A 51 0.75 3.47 -28.85
C ALA A 51 0.45 4.82 -29.51
N MET A 52 -0.83 5.20 -29.54
CA MET A 52 -1.28 6.52 -29.91
C MET A 52 -0.55 7.44 -28.96
N HIS A 53 0.23 8.35 -29.53
CA HIS A 53 1.02 9.36 -28.85
C HIS A 53 0.15 10.19 -27.89
N TYR A 54 -0.20 9.60 -26.75
CA TYR A 54 -0.78 10.29 -25.63
C TYR A 54 0.34 11.09 -25.00
N THR A 55 0.08 12.37 -24.79
CA THR A 55 0.98 13.35 -24.18
C THR A 55 1.45 12.95 -22.76
N ASN A 56 0.99 11.81 -22.21
CA ASN A 56 1.20 11.31 -20.86
C ASN A 56 1.87 9.92 -20.75
N GLY A 57 2.55 9.42 -21.80
CA GLY A 57 3.36 8.20 -21.74
C GLY A 57 2.64 6.91 -22.17
N ASP A 58 3.38 5.79 -22.14
CA ASP A 58 2.89 4.47 -22.58
C ASP A 58 1.87 3.89 -21.59
N PRO A 59 0.58 3.76 -21.97
CA PRO A 59 -0.47 3.26 -21.08
C PRO A 59 -0.26 1.80 -20.66
N LYS A 60 0.39 0.97 -21.50
CA LYS A 60 0.70 -0.42 -21.14
C LYS A 60 1.71 -0.46 -20.01
N LYS A 61 2.78 0.33 -20.16
CA LYS A 61 3.78 0.51 -19.11
C LYS A 61 3.18 1.06 -17.82
N ALA A 62 2.29 2.06 -17.90
CA ALA A 62 1.67 2.62 -16.70
C ALA A 62 0.84 1.58 -15.92
N ILE A 63 0.13 0.69 -16.62
CA ILE A 63 -0.64 -0.39 -15.99
C ILE A 63 0.28 -1.48 -15.44
N ALA A 64 1.34 -1.85 -16.17
CA ALA A 64 2.35 -2.78 -15.68
C ALA A 64 3.05 -2.26 -14.42
N ASP A 65 3.41 -0.97 -14.39
CA ASP A 65 4.01 -0.32 -13.22
C ASP A 65 3.04 -0.34 -12.03
N LYS A 66 1.73 -0.13 -12.26
CA LYS A 66 0.70 -0.23 -11.21
C LYS A 66 0.51 -1.65 -10.71
N GLN A 67 0.52 -2.64 -11.59
CA GLN A 67 0.51 -4.05 -11.19
C GLN A 67 1.70 -4.34 -10.26
N ALA A 68 2.91 -4.02 -10.70
CA ALA A 68 4.14 -4.27 -9.93
C ALA A 68 4.15 -3.54 -8.57
N GLU A 69 3.65 -2.29 -8.52
CA GLU A 69 3.47 -1.54 -7.27
C GLU A 69 2.58 -2.31 -6.28
N HIS A 70 1.43 -2.80 -6.74
CA HIS A 70 0.50 -3.54 -5.90
C HIS A 70 1.04 -4.91 -5.50
N GLU A 71 1.75 -5.63 -6.37
CA GLU A 71 2.39 -6.91 -6.04
C GLU A 71 3.46 -6.75 -4.96
N ASN A 72 4.29 -5.72 -5.06
CA ASN A 72 5.34 -5.45 -4.07
C ASN A 72 4.75 -5.10 -2.70
N LYS A 73 3.72 -4.24 -2.67
CA LYS A 73 3.02 -3.90 -1.41
C LYS A 73 2.33 -5.11 -0.78
N ALA A 74 1.68 -5.95 -1.59
CA ALA A 74 1.09 -7.18 -1.10
C ALA A 74 2.16 -8.08 -0.44
N ARG A 75 3.30 -8.29 -1.12
CA ARG A 75 4.40 -9.11 -0.62
C ARG A 75 4.99 -8.56 0.68
N GLU A 76 5.22 -7.26 0.75
CA GLU A 76 5.75 -6.58 1.93
C GLU A 76 4.82 -6.72 3.14
N LEU A 77 3.53 -6.41 2.96
CA LEU A 77 2.55 -6.46 4.04
C LEU A 77 2.26 -7.90 4.50
N THR A 78 2.29 -8.88 3.60
CA THR A 78 2.24 -10.30 3.96
C THR A 78 3.44 -10.66 4.84
N PHE A 79 4.65 -10.29 4.44
CA PHE A 79 5.85 -10.54 5.23
C PHE A 79 5.74 -9.89 6.62
N ILE A 80 5.32 -8.63 6.72
CA ILE A 80 5.14 -7.95 8.01
C ILE A 80 4.10 -8.68 8.86
N ALA A 81 2.94 -9.03 8.29
CA ALA A 81 1.89 -9.77 9.00
C ALA A 81 2.42 -11.08 9.62
N GLU A 82 3.21 -11.84 8.87
CA GLU A 82 3.78 -13.11 9.32
C GLU A 82 4.83 -12.97 10.43
N HIS A 83 5.40 -11.78 10.62
CA HIS A 83 6.52 -11.54 11.54
C HIS A 83 6.16 -10.68 12.75
N ILE A 84 4.90 -10.24 12.89
CA ILE A 84 4.44 -9.51 14.07
C ILE A 84 4.34 -10.45 15.28
N LYS A 85 4.96 -10.04 16.40
CA LYS A 85 4.74 -10.67 17.71
C LYS A 85 3.36 -10.30 18.23
N LEU A 86 2.53 -11.30 18.50
CA LEU A 86 1.10 -11.14 18.79
C LEU A 86 0.81 -10.62 20.21
N ASP A 87 1.73 -10.86 21.13
CA ASP A 87 1.68 -10.52 22.56
C ASP A 87 2.31 -9.15 22.88
N CYS A 88 2.67 -8.39 21.85
CA CYS A 88 3.28 -7.07 21.97
C CYS A 88 2.34 -5.96 21.52
N GLU A 89 2.68 -4.73 21.88
CA GLU A 89 2.04 -3.51 21.37
C GLU A 89 3.03 -2.72 20.52
N TYR A 90 2.52 -2.02 19.50
CA TYR A 90 3.32 -1.26 18.54
C TYR A 90 2.82 0.18 18.50
N LEU A 91 3.74 1.12 18.69
CA LEU A 91 3.45 2.55 18.57
C LEU A 91 3.60 2.97 17.10
N LEU A 92 2.48 3.22 16.44
CA LEU A 92 2.43 3.58 15.03
C LEU A 92 2.31 5.08 14.85
N ASP A 93 3.12 5.63 13.94
CA ASP A 93 2.95 6.99 13.45
C ASP A 93 1.97 7.04 12.28
N ARG A 94 1.72 8.26 11.79
CA ARG A 94 0.79 8.50 10.69
C ARG A 94 1.19 7.79 9.40
N SER A 95 2.48 7.66 9.09
CA SER A 95 2.96 6.96 7.89
C SER A 95 2.64 5.48 7.96
N ALA A 96 2.92 4.83 9.10
CA ALA A 96 2.62 3.43 9.31
C ALA A 96 1.10 3.18 9.21
N LEU A 97 0.27 4.04 9.82
CA LEU A 97 -1.18 3.95 9.73
C LEU A 97 -1.70 4.10 8.30
N ALA A 98 -1.04 4.90 7.47
CA ALA A 98 -1.40 5.05 6.06
C ALA A 98 -0.99 3.83 5.23
N GLU A 99 0.19 3.25 5.51
CA GLU A 99 0.71 2.07 4.82
C GLU A 99 -0.20 0.85 5.01
N ILE A 100 -0.64 0.62 6.26
CA ILE A 100 -1.55 -0.50 6.59
C ILE A 100 -3.03 -0.21 6.27
N GLY A 101 -3.32 0.92 5.61
CA GLY A 101 -4.66 1.25 5.11
C GLY A 101 -5.67 1.74 6.15
N VAL A 102 -5.25 2.05 7.38
CA VAL A 102 -6.14 2.58 8.44
C VAL A 102 -6.58 4.00 8.12
N ILE A 103 -5.70 4.82 7.53
CA ILE A 103 -6.03 6.17 7.07
C ILE A 103 -5.63 6.36 5.61
N ARG A 104 -6.30 7.29 4.93
CA ARG A 104 -5.84 7.71 3.60
C ARG A 104 -4.60 8.58 3.74
N SER A 105 -3.57 8.26 2.96
CA SER A 105 -2.43 9.17 2.80
C SER A 105 -2.95 10.49 2.20
N SER A 106 -2.74 11.60 2.92
CA SER A 106 -3.17 12.94 2.47
C SER A 106 -2.42 13.47 1.25
N ARG A 107 -1.54 12.65 0.65
CA ARG A 107 -0.75 13.03 -0.52
C ARG A 107 -1.48 12.83 -1.86
N PHE A 108 -2.72 12.32 -1.84
CA PHE A 108 -3.63 12.36 -2.99
C PHE A 108 -4.54 13.59 -2.89
N LEU A 109 -3.98 14.75 -3.24
CA LEU A 109 -4.76 15.91 -3.68
C LEU A 109 -4.20 16.29 -5.07
N PHE A 110 -5.11 16.24 -6.05
CA PHE A 110 -4.97 16.61 -7.47
C PHE A 110 -4.34 15.56 -8.39
#